data_AF-A0A4P8SK72-F1
#
_entry.id   AF-A0A4P8SK72-F1
#
_cell.length_a   1.000
_cell.length_b   1.000
_cell.length_c   1.000
_cell.angle_alpha   90.00
_cell.angle_beta   90.00
_cell.angle_gamma   90.00
#
_symmetry.space_group_name_H-M   'P 1'
#
loop_
_entity.id
_entity.type
_entity.pdbx_description
1 polymer ?
#
loop_
_entity_poly.entity_id
_entity_poly.type
_entity_poly.pdbx_seq_one_letter_code
_entity_poly.pdbx_strand_id
1 'polypeptide(L)'
;MRIIRTIAQILILYVFYYIGVFIVEITGLPLPASILGLVLLAFCLQMKWVKVEYIREGAGFLIAFMTLFFIPPIVGIIDYPQLLSVEGILLLGTVFVSTLFAILISSKFSEIIEKKELELIEKKEFKITLSKEQEMVMQNPSEDEPAEVENHFVPISLDQNNQQPNAIEKEGEALEGNHLHR
;
A
#
# COMPACT_ATOMS: atom_id res chain seq x y z
N MET A 1 -25.87 1.24 21.64
CA MET A 1 -26.63 1.29 20.37
C MET A 1 -25.78 1.05 19.10
N ARG A 2 -24.53 0.57 19.18
CA ARG A 2 -23.69 0.29 17.99
C ARG A 2 -24.24 -0.86 17.14
N ILE A 3 -24.73 -1.92 17.78
CA ILE A 3 -25.32 -3.09 17.10
C ILE A 3 -26.51 -2.71 16.21
N ILE A 4 -27.40 -1.84 16.69
CA ILE A 4 -28.58 -1.40 15.92
C ILE A 4 -28.16 -0.69 14.64
N ARG A 5 -27.12 0.14 14.72
CA ARG A 5 -26.54 0.79 13.54
C ARG A 5 -26.00 -0.26 12.58
N THR A 6 -25.16 -1.18 13.03
CA THR A 6 -24.60 -2.26 12.20
C THR A 6 -25.70 -3.07 11.48
N ILE A 7 -26.78 -3.44 12.19
CA ILE A 7 -27.92 -4.15 11.60
C ILE A 7 -28.58 -3.30 10.50
N ALA A 8 -28.80 -2.02 10.74
CA ALA A 8 -29.34 -1.12 9.71
C ALA A 8 -28.42 -1.02 8.48
N GLN A 9 -27.09 -0.96 8.68
CA GLN A 9 -26.11 -0.96 7.59
C GLN A 9 -26.15 -2.27 6.78
N ILE A 10 -26.31 -3.42 7.46
CA ILE A 10 -26.47 -4.73 6.80
C ILE A 10 -27.77 -4.77 5.98
N LEU A 11 -28.85 -4.21 6.51
CA LEU A 11 -30.14 -4.16 5.82
C LEU A 11 -30.02 -3.37 4.51
N ILE A 12 -29.27 -2.27 4.50
CA ILE A 12 -28.96 -1.52 3.27
C ILE A 12 -28.25 -2.42 2.26
N LEU A 13 -27.20 -3.15 2.67
CA LEU A 13 -26.50 -4.10 1.79
C LEU A 13 -27.44 -5.17 1.23
N TYR A 14 -28.39 -5.65 2.03
CA TYR A 14 -29.38 -6.64 1.63
C TYR A 14 -30.38 -6.11 0.60
N VAL A 15 -30.77 -4.83 0.72
CA VAL A 15 -31.61 -4.15 -0.28
C VAL A 15 -30.91 -4.11 -1.63
N PHE A 16 -29.63 -3.73 -1.68
CA PHE A 16 -28.86 -3.74 -2.93
C PHE A 16 -28.69 -5.15 -3.51
N TYR A 17 -28.50 -6.16 -2.66
CA TYR A 17 -28.50 -7.56 -3.07
C TYR A 17 -29.81 -7.96 -3.77
N TYR A 18 -30.96 -7.67 -3.16
CA TYR A 18 -32.27 -7.99 -3.75
C TYR A 18 -32.54 -7.25 -5.05
N ILE A 19 -32.12 -6.00 -5.17
CA ILE A 19 -32.20 -5.29 -6.46
C ILE A 19 -31.36 -6.02 -7.51
N GLY A 20 -30.16 -6.50 -7.14
CA GLY A 20 -29.34 -7.35 -8.00
C GLY A 20 -30.05 -8.65 -8.42
N VAL A 21 -30.75 -9.31 -7.49
CA VAL A 21 -31.56 -10.52 -7.77
C VAL A 21 -32.65 -10.21 -8.80
N PHE A 22 -33.41 -9.14 -8.57
CA PHE A 22 -34.47 -8.70 -9.48
C PHE A 22 -33.94 -8.41 -10.89
N ILE A 23 -32.77 -7.78 -10.99
CA ILE A 23 -32.13 -7.52 -12.29
C ILE A 23 -31.70 -8.83 -12.96
N VAL A 24 -31.04 -9.74 -12.24
CA VAL A 24 -30.61 -11.04 -12.81
C VAL A 24 -31.81 -11.86 -13.27
N GLU A 25 -32.90 -11.86 -12.51
CA GLU A 25 -34.11 -12.62 -12.84
C GLU A 25 -34.79 -12.09 -14.12
N ILE A 26 -34.81 -10.77 -14.31
CA ILE A 26 -35.35 -10.16 -15.54
C ILE A 26 -34.42 -10.34 -16.74
N THR A 27 -33.11 -10.23 -16.53
CA THR A 27 -32.12 -10.23 -17.62
C THR A 27 -31.61 -11.62 -17.98
N GLY A 28 -31.80 -12.63 -17.12
CA GLY A 28 -31.30 -13.99 -17.32
C GLY A 28 -29.78 -14.11 -17.35
N LEU A 29 -29.05 -13.14 -16.76
CA LEU A 29 -27.58 -13.12 -16.81
C LEU A 29 -26.97 -14.30 -16.03
N PRO A 30 -25.92 -14.97 -16.54
CA PRO A 30 -25.22 -16.06 -15.87
C PRO A 30 -24.25 -15.54 -14.79
N LEU A 31 -24.67 -14.55 -14.00
CA LEU A 31 -23.87 -13.91 -12.97
C LEU A 31 -24.56 -14.05 -11.61
N PRO A 32 -23.79 -14.25 -10.53
CA PRO A 32 -24.34 -14.16 -9.18
C PRO A 32 -24.96 -12.79 -8.94
N ALA A 33 -26.21 -12.77 -8.47
CA ALA A 33 -26.94 -11.55 -8.14
C ALA A 33 -26.21 -10.64 -7.14
N SER A 34 -25.40 -11.22 -6.24
CA SER A 34 -24.55 -10.49 -5.30
C SER A 34 -23.52 -9.58 -5.97
N ILE A 35 -22.97 -10.00 -7.11
CA ILE A 35 -22.02 -9.19 -7.89
C ILE A 35 -22.76 -8.01 -8.50
N LEU A 36 -23.95 -8.22 -9.06
CA LEU A 36 -24.77 -7.13 -9.61
C LEU A 36 -25.18 -6.12 -8.53
N GLY A 37 -25.60 -6.60 -7.36
CA GLY A 37 -25.90 -5.73 -6.21
C GLY A 37 -24.69 -4.91 -5.76
N LEU A 38 -23.48 -5.50 -5.77
CA LEU A 38 -22.24 -4.80 -5.45
C LEU A 38 -21.86 -3.74 -6.48
N VAL A 39 -22.00 -4.04 -7.78
CA VAL A 39 -21.78 -3.07 -8.86
C VAL A 39 -22.75 -1.90 -8.75
N LEU A 40 -24.02 -2.17 -8.47
CA LEU A 40 -25.04 -1.14 -8.27
C LEU A 40 -24.73 -0.27 -7.05
N LEU A 41 -24.36 -0.88 -5.92
CA LEU A 41 -23.94 -0.17 -4.72
C LEU A 41 -22.72 0.70 -5.00
N ALA A 42 -21.72 0.19 -5.72
CA ALA A 42 -20.52 0.93 -6.10
C ALA A 42 -20.86 2.15 -6.97
N PHE A 43 -21.78 2.00 -7.92
CA PHE A 43 -22.27 3.10 -8.76
C PHE A 43 -22.97 4.18 -7.92
N CYS A 44 -23.84 3.79 -6.98
CA CYS A 44 -24.47 4.73 -6.04
C CYS A 44 -23.45 5.43 -5.12
N LEU A 45 -22.38 4.74 -4.74
CA LEU A 45 -21.29 5.28 -3.92
C LEU A 45 -20.47 6.30 -4.72
N GLN A 46 -20.20 6.03 -6.00
CA GLN A 46 -19.53 6.95 -6.92
C GLN A 46 -20.33 8.23 -7.14
N MET A 47 -21.66 8.11 -7.28
CA MET A 47 -22.58 9.26 -7.37
C MET A 47 -22.83 9.96 -6.02
N LYS A 48 -22.21 9.50 -4.93
CA LYS A 48 -22.38 10.02 -3.55
C LYS A 48 -23.82 9.97 -3.03
N TRP A 49 -24.68 9.14 -3.62
CA TRP A 49 -26.04 8.90 -3.11
C TRP A 49 -26.01 8.12 -1.80
N VAL A 50 -25.08 7.18 -1.69
CA VAL A 50 -24.76 6.45 -0.47
C VAL A 50 -23.37 6.88 -0.03
N LYS A 51 -23.19 7.23 1.24
CA LYS A 51 -21.87 7.48 1.82
C LYS A 51 -21.28 6.18 2.36
N VAL A 52 -19.95 6.03 2.27
CA VAL A 52 -19.23 4.84 2.74
C VAL A 52 -19.50 4.57 4.22
N GLU A 53 -19.67 5.63 5.02
CA GLU A 53 -19.93 5.54 6.46
C GLU A 53 -21.24 4.79 6.78
N TYR A 54 -22.21 4.77 5.86
CA TYR A 54 -23.48 4.08 6.06
C TYR A 54 -23.42 2.57 5.88
N ILE A 55 -22.34 2.04 5.30
CA ILE A 55 -22.19 0.61 5.06
C ILE A 55 -20.93 0.01 5.71
N ARG A 56 -19.99 0.85 6.15
CA ARG A 56 -18.66 0.43 6.61
C ARG A 56 -18.69 -0.58 7.76
N GLU A 57 -19.45 -0.31 8.81
CA GLU A 57 -19.53 -1.20 9.98
C GLU A 57 -20.29 -2.49 9.65
N GLY A 58 -21.38 -2.39 8.87
CA GLY A 58 -22.17 -3.55 8.44
C GLY A 58 -21.41 -4.48 7.49
N ALA A 59 -20.71 -3.92 6.51
CA ALA A 59 -19.86 -4.68 5.58
C ALA A 59 -18.69 -5.32 6.33
N GLY A 60 -18.01 -4.57 7.20
CA GLY A 60 -16.92 -5.11 8.02
C GLY A 60 -17.37 -6.27 8.92
N PHE A 61 -18.57 -6.17 9.50
CA PHE A 61 -19.18 -7.26 10.26
C PHE A 61 -19.44 -8.50 9.39
N LEU A 62 -20.06 -8.37 8.22
CA LEU A 62 -20.29 -9.49 7.30
C LEU A 62 -18.99 -10.15 6.82
N ILE A 63 -17.97 -9.35 6.52
CA ILE A 63 -16.64 -9.84 6.12
C ILE A 63 -16.01 -10.66 7.24
N ALA A 64 -16.19 -10.28 8.51
CA ALA A 64 -15.69 -11.05 9.63
C ALA A 64 -16.30 -12.47 9.70
N PHE A 65 -17.54 -12.67 9.23
CA PHE A 65 -18.17 -13.99 9.15
C PHE A 65 -17.74 -14.81 7.94
N MET A 66 -17.10 -14.23 6.91
CA MET A 66 -16.64 -14.99 5.73
C MET A 66 -15.73 -16.18 6.12
N THR A 67 -14.90 -16.02 7.15
CA THR A 67 -14.07 -17.10 7.68
C THR A 67 -14.89 -18.29 8.17
N LEU A 68 -16.02 -18.02 8.83
CA LEU A 68 -16.93 -19.07 9.31
C LEU A 68 -17.56 -19.84 8.13
N PHE A 69 -17.84 -19.16 7.01
CA PHE A 69 -18.39 -19.78 5.80
C PHE A 69 -17.39 -20.64 5.02
N PHE A 70 -16.09 -20.57 5.33
CA PHE A 70 -15.10 -21.50 4.77
C PHE A 70 -15.06 -22.85 5.50
N ILE A 71 -15.56 -22.92 6.73
CA ILE A 71 -15.55 -24.18 7.49
C ILE A 71 -16.37 -25.27 6.79
N PRO A 72 -17.65 -25.06 6.36
CA PRO A 72 -18.45 -26.12 5.74
C PRO A 72 -17.84 -26.69 4.46
N PRO A 73 -17.34 -25.87 3.51
CA PRO A 73 -16.64 -26.41 2.34
C PRO A 73 -15.39 -27.21 2.70
N ILE A 74 -14.59 -26.74 3.66
CA ILE A 74 -13.34 -27.42 4.05
C ILE A 74 -13.64 -28.79 4.67
N VAL A 75 -14.59 -28.87 5.60
CA VAL A 75 -14.95 -30.17 6.20
C VAL A 75 -15.60 -31.10 5.18
N GLY A 76 -16.36 -30.57 4.22
CA GLY A 76 -16.96 -31.35 3.15
C GLY A 76 -15.95 -31.98 2.19
N ILE A 77 -14.72 -31.46 2.10
CA ILE A 77 -13.66 -32.06 1.28
C ILE A 77 -13.20 -33.42 1.85
N ILE A 78 -13.30 -33.62 3.17
CA ILE A 78 -12.87 -34.85 3.85
C ILE A 78 -13.64 -36.07 3.32
N ASP A 79 -14.89 -35.88 2.90
CA ASP A 79 -15.73 -36.94 2.34
C ASP A 79 -15.29 -37.40 0.94
N TYR A 80 -14.32 -36.73 0.32
CA TYR A 80 -13.81 -37.00 -1.03
C TYR A 80 -12.31 -37.35 -1.02
N PRO A 81 -11.92 -38.59 -0.71
CA PRO A 81 -10.52 -39.01 -0.63
C PRO A 81 -9.74 -38.87 -1.94
N GLN A 82 -10.41 -38.81 -3.09
CA GLN A 82 -9.81 -38.54 -4.40
C GLN A 82 -9.18 -37.14 -4.44
N LEU A 83 -9.82 -36.14 -3.82
CA LEU A 83 -9.29 -34.78 -3.68
C LEU A 83 -8.09 -34.69 -2.73
N LEU A 84 -7.83 -35.72 -1.93
CA LEU A 84 -6.65 -35.84 -1.06
C LEU A 84 -5.57 -36.75 -1.66
N SER A 85 -5.84 -37.35 -2.82
CA SER A 85 -4.90 -38.21 -3.55
C SER A 85 -4.05 -37.38 -4.52
N VAL A 86 -3.38 -38.03 -5.48
CA VAL A 86 -2.52 -37.37 -6.47
C VAL A 86 -3.25 -36.28 -7.26
N GLU A 87 -4.55 -36.46 -7.54
CA GLU A 87 -5.39 -35.46 -8.21
C GLU A 87 -5.51 -34.16 -7.39
N GLY A 88 -5.59 -34.28 -6.06
CA GLY A 88 -5.57 -33.16 -5.13
C GLY A 88 -4.28 -32.36 -5.17
N ILE A 89 -3.14 -33.06 -5.24
CA ILE A 89 -1.82 -32.44 -5.35
C ILE A 89 -1.70 -31.70 -6.69
N LEU A 90 -2.21 -32.28 -7.78
CA LEU A 90 -2.26 -31.63 -9.09
C LEU A 90 -3.14 -30.37 -9.07
N LEU A 91 -4.28 -30.42 -8.39
CA LEU A 91 -5.19 -29.28 -8.21
C LEU A 91 -4.51 -28.17 -7.41
N LEU A 92 -3.88 -28.52 -6.28
CA LEU A 92 -3.12 -27.58 -5.46
C LEU A 92 -1.98 -26.93 -6.25
N GLY A 93 -1.23 -27.72 -7.01
CA GLY A 93 -0.20 -27.22 -7.91
C GLY A 93 -0.74 -26.24 -8.95
N THR A 94 -1.89 -26.56 -9.55
CA THR A 94 -2.55 -25.71 -10.56
C THR A 94 -3.01 -24.38 -9.96
N VAL A 95 -3.64 -24.40 -8.78
CA VAL A 95 -4.06 -23.19 -8.05
C VAL A 95 -2.84 -22.34 -7.68
N PHE A 96 -1.76 -22.96 -7.21
CA PHE A 96 -0.54 -22.25 -6.83
C PHE A 96 0.11 -21.57 -8.03
N VAL A 97 0.30 -22.30 -9.13
CA VAL A 97 0.86 -21.76 -10.39
C VAL A 97 -0.03 -20.65 -10.95
N SER A 98 -1.36 -20.83 -10.94
CA SER A 98 -2.31 -19.81 -11.39
C SER A 98 -2.24 -18.54 -10.54
N THR A 99 -2.10 -18.69 -9.22
CA THR A 99 -1.98 -17.56 -8.29
C THR A 99 -0.67 -16.79 -8.55
N LEU A 100 0.46 -17.49 -8.69
CA LEU A 100 1.73 -16.85 -9.05
C LEU A 100 1.64 -16.11 -10.39
N PHE A 101 1.03 -16.74 -11.39
CA PHE A 101 0.84 -16.13 -12.70
C PHE A 101 -0.04 -14.87 -12.63
N ALA A 102 -1.15 -14.92 -11.89
CA ALA A 102 -2.02 -13.77 -11.68
C ALA A 102 -1.30 -12.61 -10.97
N ILE A 103 -0.50 -12.91 -9.95
CA ILE A 103 0.31 -11.91 -9.23
C ILE A 103 1.35 -11.27 -10.16
N LEU A 104 2.08 -12.08 -10.96
CA LEU A 104 3.07 -11.57 -11.90
C LEU A 104 2.46 -10.64 -12.94
N ILE A 105 1.32 -11.04 -13.53
CA ILE A 105 0.62 -10.21 -14.51
C ILE A 105 0.09 -8.93 -13.85
N SER A 106 -0.57 -9.04 -12.70
CA SER A 106 -1.10 -7.88 -11.98
C SER A 106 0.00 -6.90 -11.59
N SER A 107 1.16 -7.40 -11.15
CA SER A 107 2.34 -6.61 -10.85
C SER A 107 2.87 -5.86 -12.09
N LYS A 108 3.01 -6.56 -13.23
CA LYS A 108 3.42 -5.91 -14.49
C LYS A 108 2.40 -4.88 -14.97
N PHE A 109 1.10 -5.15 -14.83
CA PHE A 109 0.05 -4.19 -15.15
C PHE A 109 0.14 -2.93 -14.30
N SER A 110 0.36 -3.08 -12.99
CA SER A 110 0.56 -1.95 -12.08
C SER A 110 1.77 -1.11 -12.47
N GLU A 111 2.90 -1.75 -12.82
CA GLU A 111 4.12 -1.06 -13.23
C GLU A 111 3.93 -0.27 -14.54
N ILE A 112 3.14 -0.78 -15.49
CA ILE A 112 2.82 -0.08 -16.74
C ILE A 112 1.98 1.17 -16.47
N ILE A 113 1.01 1.08 -15.56
CA ILE A 113 0.16 2.21 -15.18
C ILE A 113 0.99 3.28 -14.48
N GLU A 114 1.86 2.90 -13.55
CA GLU A 114 2.71 3.81 -12.79
C GLU A 114 3.72 4.56 -13.68
N LYS A 115 4.38 3.86 -14.63
CA LYS A 115 5.31 4.51 -15.57
C LYS A 115 4.64 5.58 -16.43
N LYS A 116 3.37 5.36 -16.82
CA LYS A 116 2.59 6.37 -17.55
C LYS A 116 2.29 7.61 -16.71
N GLU A 117 2.13 7.47 -15.39
CA GLU A 117 1.86 8.61 -14.51
C GLU A 117 3.12 9.45 -14.25
N LEU A 118 4.29 8.82 -14.12
CA LEU A 118 5.58 9.50 -13.92
C LEU A 118 6.00 10.36 -15.13
N GLU A 119 5.81 9.86 -16.35
CA GLU A 119 6.11 10.63 -17.58
C GLU A 119 5.19 11.85 -17.77
N LEU A 120 3.96 11.80 -17.24
CA LEU A 120 3.00 12.91 -17.30
C LEU A 120 3.29 13.98 -16.24
N ILE A 121 3.78 13.60 -15.07
CA ILE A 121 4.22 14.53 -14.02
C ILE A 121 5.50 15.25 -14.47
N GLU A 122 6.49 14.53 -15.01
CA GLU A 122 7.74 15.11 -15.51
C GLU A 122 7.51 16.11 -16.67
N LYS A 123 6.65 15.77 -17.64
CA LYS A 123 6.29 16.70 -18.72
C LYS A 123 5.54 17.94 -18.24
N LYS A 124 4.75 17.82 -17.17
CA LYS A 124 3.99 18.93 -16.59
C LYS A 124 4.89 19.87 -15.80
N GLU A 125 5.80 19.33 -14.99
CA GLU A 125 6.86 20.06 -14.28
C GLU A 125 7.79 20.80 -15.26
N PHE A 126 8.26 20.10 -16.31
CA PHE A 126 9.10 20.71 -17.35
C PHE A 126 8.36 21.85 -18.07
N LYS A 127 7.11 21.65 -18.48
CA LYS A 127 6.33 22.70 -19.16
C LYS A 127 6.09 23.93 -18.28
N ILE A 128 5.90 23.76 -16.98
CA ILE A 128 5.71 24.87 -16.02
C ILE A 128 7.00 25.67 -15.83
N THR A 129 8.14 24.99 -15.69
CA THR A 129 9.45 25.64 -15.56
C THR A 129 9.82 26.43 -16.81
N LEU A 130 9.55 25.87 -18.00
CA LEU A 130 9.82 26.54 -19.28
C LEU A 130 8.88 27.75 -19.51
N SER A 131 7.63 27.70 -19.06
CA SER A 131 6.74 28.88 -19.07
C SER A 131 7.18 29.97 -18.10
N LYS A 132 7.74 29.61 -16.94
CA LYS A 132 8.29 30.58 -15.96
C LYS A 132 9.58 31.24 -16.44
N GLU A 133 10.46 30.50 -17.11
CA GLU A 133 11.66 31.09 -17.73
C GLU A 133 11.30 32.07 -18.85
N GLN A 134 10.29 31.76 -19.68
CA GLN A 134 9.82 32.66 -20.72
C GLN A 134 9.14 33.92 -20.18
N GLU A 135 8.42 33.83 -19.05
CA GLU A 135 7.90 35.01 -18.34
C GLU A 135 9.01 35.85 -17.70
N MET A 136 10.06 35.23 -17.16
CA MET A 136 11.20 35.96 -16.57
C MET A 136 12.07 36.70 -17.60
N VAL A 137 12.20 36.17 -18.83
CA VAL A 137 13.01 36.80 -19.89
C VAL A 137 12.32 38.04 -20.48
N MET A 138 11.00 38.17 -20.38
CA MET A 138 10.26 39.32 -20.91
C MET A 138 10.16 40.53 -19.94
N GLN A 139 10.56 40.40 -18.67
CA GLN A 139 10.25 41.37 -17.62
C GLN A 139 11.46 42.11 -17.01
N ASN A 140 12.69 41.96 -17.52
CA ASN A 140 13.81 42.79 -17.02
C ASN A 140 14.90 43.08 -18.08
N PRO A 141 14.81 44.20 -18.83
CA PRO A 141 15.73 44.51 -19.93
C PRO A 141 16.81 45.54 -19.61
N SER A 142 17.22 45.77 -18.36
CA SER A 142 18.32 46.71 -18.09
C SER A 142 18.92 46.53 -16.70
N GLU A 143 20.17 46.07 -16.66
CA GLU A 143 21.24 46.63 -15.83
C GLU A 143 22.59 46.07 -16.30
N ASP A 144 23.14 46.75 -17.31
CA ASP A 144 24.54 46.72 -17.70
C ASP A 144 25.37 47.57 -16.71
N GLU A 145 26.33 46.97 -15.97
CA GLU A 145 27.72 47.44 -15.75
C GLU A 145 28.43 46.65 -14.60
N PRO A 146 29.78 46.57 -14.59
CA PRO A 146 30.50 45.35 -14.25
C PRO A 146 31.42 45.43 -13.02
N ALA A 147 31.87 44.24 -12.60
CA ALA A 147 33.15 43.90 -11.95
C ALA A 147 33.54 44.57 -10.62
N GLU A 148 33.65 43.76 -9.55
CA GLU A 148 34.83 43.82 -8.68
C GLU A 148 35.12 42.47 -7.98
N VAL A 149 36.29 41.91 -8.29
CA VAL A 149 36.90 40.74 -7.66
C VAL A 149 37.99 41.26 -6.75
N GLU A 150 37.87 41.12 -5.43
CA GLU A 150 39.00 41.33 -4.52
C GLU A 150 39.13 40.18 -3.53
N ASN A 151 40.28 39.51 -3.63
CA ASN A 151 40.73 38.39 -2.81
C ASN A 151 41.16 38.89 -1.43
N HIS A 152 40.80 38.18 -0.35
CA HIS A 152 41.63 38.24 0.86
C HIS A 152 41.88 36.88 1.50
N PHE A 153 43.18 36.60 1.57
CA PHE A 153 43.86 35.38 1.98
C PHE A 153 44.13 35.40 3.49
N VAL A 154 44.10 34.21 4.10
CA VAL A 154 44.32 33.91 5.53
C VAL A 154 45.81 34.02 5.90
N PRO A 155 46.15 34.31 7.17
CA PRO A 155 47.22 33.53 7.78
C PRO A 155 46.82 32.86 9.11
N ILE A 156 47.26 31.60 9.22
CA ILE A 156 47.17 30.69 10.36
C ILE A 156 48.25 31.07 11.38
N SER A 157 47.90 31.19 12.66
CA SER A 157 48.85 31.15 13.78
C SER A 157 48.75 29.81 14.52
N LEU A 158 49.89 29.13 14.57
CA LEU A 158 50.18 27.90 15.30
C LEU A 158 50.54 28.26 16.76
N ASP A 159 50.00 27.53 17.74
CA ASP A 159 50.54 27.47 19.10
C ASP A 159 51.06 26.05 19.37
N GLN A 160 52.35 25.99 19.72
CA GLN A 160 53.12 24.79 20.00
C GLN A 160 52.98 24.44 21.49
N ASN A 161 52.71 23.18 21.83
CA ASN A 161 53.75 22.34 22.45
C ASN A 161 53.27 20.90 22.66
N ASN A 162 54.15 20.01 22.23
CA ASN A 162 54.19 18.56 22.31
C ASN A 162 54.76 18.13 23.68
N GLN A 163 54.33 16.98 24.23
CA GLN A 163 55.26 15.92 24.69
C GLN A 163 54.49 14.64 25.10
N GLN A 164 54.51 13.64 24.21
CA GLN A 164 54.34 12.19 24.46
C GLN A 164 55.58 11.65 25.26
N PRO A 165 55.68 10.44 25.86
CA PRO A 165 55.44 9.16 25.15
C PRO A 165 55.09 7.84 25.91
N ASN A 166 54.54 6.91 25.13
CA ASN A 166 54.79 5.46 25.03
C ASN A 166 54.60 4.47 26.22
N ALA A 167 53.63 3.57 25.99
CA ALA A 167 53.78 2.12 25.73
C ALA A 167 54.31 1.14 26.81
N ILE A 168 53.54 0.03 26.95
CA ILE A 168 53.86 -1.35 27.38
C ILE A 168 54.04 -1.63 28.89
N GLU A 169 53.07 -2.34 29.49
CA GLU A 169 53.23 -3.51 30.43
C GLU A 169 51.80 -3.90 30.90
N LYS A 170 51.19 -5.02 30.47
CA LYS A 170 51.31 -6.41 30.95
C LYS A 170 51.39 -6.61 32.47
N GLU A 171 50.41 -7.39 32.95
CA GLU A 171 50.42 -8.35 34.07
C GLU A 171 50.41 -7.85 35.52
N GLY A 172 49.79 -8.69 36.36
CA GLY A 172 49.83 -8.62 37.83
C GLY A 172 48.56 -8.05 38.42
N GLU A 173 47.60 -8.88 38.84
CA GLU A 173 47.44 -9.24 40.26
C GLU A 173 46.80 -8.11 41.07
N ALA A 174 45.85 -8.30 41.97
CA ALA A 174 45.04 -9.41 42.42
C ALA A 174 44.10 -8.77 43.47
N LEU A 175 43.01 -9.48 43.82
CA LEU A 175 42.20 -9.27 45.03
C LEU A 175 41.29 -8.02 44.97
N GLU A 176 40.00 -8.05 45.32
CA GLU A 176 39.41 -8.72 46.47
C GLU A 176 37.86 -8.62 46.42
N GLY A 177 37.16 -9.68 46.87
CA GLY A 177 35.78 -9.65 47.40
C GLY A 177 34.64 -9.63 46.35
N ASN A 178 34.09 -10.74 45.86
CA ASN A 178 33.36 -11.83 46.52
C ASN A 178 32.02 -11.45 47.18
N HIS A 179 31.06 -12.38 47.00
CA HIS A 179 29.73 -12.57 47.60
C HIS A 179 28.55 -11.98 46.82
N LEU A 180 27.89 -12.74 45.94
CA LEU A 180 27.07 -13.96 46.14
C LEU A 180 25.79 -13.75 46.96
N HIS A 181 24.65 -13.99 46.33
CA HIS A 181 23.58 -14.96 46.68
C HIS A 181 22.27 -14.53 45.99
N ARG A 182 21.45 -15.36 45.37
CA ARG A 182 21.48 -16.75 44.88
C ARG A 182 20.22 -16.90 44.05
#